data_AF-A0ABD3EMJ2-F1
#
_entry.id   AF-A0ABD3EMJ2-F1
#
_cell.length_a   1.000
_cell.length_b   1.000
_cell.length_c   1.000
_cell.angle_alpha   90.00
_cell.angle_beta   90.00
_cell.angle_gamma   90.00
#
_symmetry.space_group_name_H-M   'P 1'
#
loop_
_entity.id
_entity.type
_entity.pdbx_description
1 polymer ?
#
loop_
_entity_poly.entity_id
_entity_poly.type
_entity_poly.pdbx_seq_one_letter_code
_entity_poly.pdbx_strand_id
1 'polypeptide(L)'
;MFLTQKLPRIHSYFLVSTLTSPKPQKLSSLLSKSKPGPESIPLAPPLSHFSTLTPTVAAPSPPHEQGSLQLSLETLFVPPETVVSSPLSARILKGSNIVLGKYAGDRVEVVNADFVKSSVKTEDCPSDGAPEFALVGRSNVGKSSLLNSLVRRKKLALTSKKPGKTQCINHFRINESWYLVDLPGYGYAAAPHEVRTDWAKFTKDYFINRPTLVSVFLLIDASIPAKKIDLEYASWLGQNQIPMTLVFTKCDKRKKKKNGGKRPEENVHDFQELIRDFFQTAPPWIMTSSVTNQGRDEILLHMSQLRNYWLKH
;
A
#
# COMPACT_ATOMS: atom_id res chain seq x y z
N MET A 1 25.83 8.08 33.62
CA MET A 1 25.55 9.40 33.01
C MET A 1 25.85 9.31 31.52
N PHE A 2 24.91 8.78 30.73
CA PHE A 2 24.94 8.85 29.27
C PHE A 2 23.52 9.16 28.82
N LEU A 3 23.32 10.42 28.44
CA LEU A 3 22.08 10.94 27.86
C LEU A 3 21.86 10.25 26.51
N THR A 4 20.91 9.33 26.43
CA THR A 4 20.28 8.97 25.15
C THR A 4 19.21 10.01 24.86
N GLN A 5 19.60 11.09 24.17
CA GLN A 5 18.64 11.99 23.54
C GLN A 5 17.84 11.18 22.51
N LYS A 6 16.60 10.83 22.88
CA LYS A 6 15.61 10.30 21.94
C LYS A 6 15.32 11.40 20.93
N LEU A 7 15.81 11.23 19.70
CA LEU A 7 15.39 12.01 18.53
C LEU A 7 13.85 11.95 18.40
N PRO A 8 13.18 13.03 17.98
CA PRO A 8 11.73 13.05 17.81
C PRO A 8 11.33 12.08 16.69
N ARG A 9 10.84 10.90 17.08
CA ARG A 9 10.21 9.95 16.15
C ARG A 9 9.12 10.69 15.37
N ILE A 10 9.13 10.51 14.05
CA ILE A 10 8.29 11.21 13.07
C ILE A 10 6.77 11.18 13.38
N HIS A 11 6.28 10.35 14.30
CA HIS A 11 4.85 10.25 14.61
C HIS A 11 4.55 10.13 16.12
N SER A 12 4.15 11.24 16.73
CA SER A 12 3.23 11.24 17.87
C SER A 12 1.79 11.28 17.34
N TYR A 13 1.30 10.16 16.81
CA TYR A 13 -0.10 10.03 16.37
C TYR A 13 -0.66 8.62 16.64
N PHE A 14 -0.52 8.10 17.86
CA PHE A 14 -1.33 6.96 18.31
C PHE A 14 -1.54 7.04 19.82
N LEU A 15 -2.80 6.96 20.26
CA LEU A 15 -3.16 6.63 21.63
C LEU A 15 -3.60 5.16 21.63
N VAL A 16 -3.07 4.40 22.58
CA VAL A 16 -3.42 2.99 22.79
C VAL A 16 -4.86 2.94 23.31
N SER A 17 -5.81 2.56 22.46
CA SER A 17 -7.09 2.03 22.92
C SER A 17 -6.84 0.57 23.34
N THR A 18 -6.65 0.33 24.63
CA THR A 18 -6.81 -1.01 25.21
C THR A 18 -8.27 -1.42 25.08
N LEU A 19 -8.64 -2.05 23.97
CA LEU A 19 -9.92 -2.71 23.81
C LEU A 19 -9.71 -4.12 23.26
N THR A 20 -10.26 -5.05 24.03
CA THR A 20 -10.27 -6.49 23.87
C THR A 20 -10.57 -6.95 22.43
N SER A 21 -9.86 -7.99 22.02
CA SER A 21 -10.01 -8.73 20.77
C SER A 21 -11.47 -9.02 20.38
N PRO A 22 -11.93 -8.65 19.17
CA PRO A 22 -13.23 -9.10 18.69
C PRO A 22 -13.16 -10.59 18.30
N LYS A 23 -14.08 -11.38 18.86
CA LYS A 23 -14.27 -12.81 18.53
C LYS A 23 -14.50 -13.03 17.02
N PRO A 24 -14.02 -14.17 16.45
CA PRO A 24 -14.08 -14.41 15.02
C PRO A 24 -15.43 -15.02 14.61
N GLN A 25 -16.43 -14.21 14.24
CA GLN A 25 -17.70 -14.75 13.71
C GLN A 25 -18.31 -14.05 12.49
N LYS A 26 -17.70 -13.01 11.89
CA LYS A 26 -18.31 -12.31 10.74
C LYS A 26 -17.63 -12.48 9.37
N LEU A 27 -16.66 -13.38 9.22
CA LEU A 27 -15.96 -13.56 7.93
C LEU A 27 -16.46 -14.75 7.07
N SER A 28 -17.37 -15.60 7.55
CA SER A 28 -17.76 -16.84 6.87
C SER A 28 -19.06 -16.79 6.06
N SER A 29 -19.86 -15.72 6.11
CA SER A 29 -21.21 -15.73 5.51
C SER A 29 -21.34 -15.09 4.12
N LEU A 30 -20.27 -14.55 3.52
CA LEU A 30 -20.37 -13.78 2.27
C LEU A 30 -19.90 -14.48 0.99
N LEU A 31 -19.69 -15.80 1.01
CA LEU A 31 -19.32 -16.57 -0.18
C LEU A 31 -20.06 -17.91 -0.25
N SER A 32 -21.38 -17.89 -0.49
CA SER A 32 -22.04 -19.02 -1.17
C SER A 32 -23.34 -18.60 -1.85
N LYS A 33 -23.45 -18.96 -3.13
CA LYS A 33 -24.64 -19.34 -3.93
C LYS A 33 -24.69 -18.64 -5.29
N SER A 34 -24.52 -19.42 -6.36
CA SER A 34 -25.49 -19.51 -7.46
C SER A 34 -25.03 -20.48 -8.57
N LYS A 35 -25.82 -21.52 -8.81
CA LYS A 35 -26.03 -22.17 -10.13
C LYS A 35 -27.55 -22.45 -10.23
N PRO A 36 -28.23 -22.18 -11.35
CA PRO A 36 -29.62 -22.58 -11.54
C PRO A 36 -29.76 -23.78 -12.49
N GLY A 37 -30.81 -24.58 -12.27
CA GLY A 37 -31.41 -25.52 -13.21
C GLY A 37 -32.93 -25.27 -13.27
N PRO A 38 -33.63 -25.69 -14.35
CA PRO A 38 -34.90 -25.11 -14.81
C PRO A 38 -36.13 -25.97 -14.49
N GLU A 39 -37.32 -25.35 -14.61
CA GLU A 39 -38.69 -25.88 -14.83
C GLU A 39 -39.69 -24.93 -14.14
N SER A 40 -40.95 -24.70 -14.52
CA SER A 40 -41.78 -24.82 -15.72
C SER A 40 -43.12 -24.09 -15.37
N ILE A 41 -43.89 -23.64 -16.36
CA ILE A 41 -45.11 -22.80 -16.27
C ILE A 41 -46.36 -23.69 -15.99
N PRO A 42 -47.48 -23.18 -15.43
CA PRO A 42 -48.65 -22.95 -16.29
C PRO A 42 -49.60 -21.74 -15.93
N LEU A 43 -50.21 -21.25 -17.02
CA LEU A 43 -51.44 -20.47 -17.33
C LEU A 43 -52.46 -19.92 -16.28
N ALA A 44 -53.02 -18.75 -16.65
CA ALA A 44 -54.14 -17.93 -16.11
C ALA A 44 -55.56 -18.49 -16.52
N PRO A 45 -56.76 -17.81 -16.41
CA PRO A 45 -57.12 -16.38 -16.16
C PRO A 45 -58.46 -16.18 -15.33
N PRO A 46 -59.33 -15.16 -15.55
CA PRO A 46 -59.24 -13.71 -15.23
C PRO A 46 -60.42 -13.20 -14.35
N LEU A 47 -60.44 -11.92 -13.96
CA LEU A 47 -61.65 -11.06 -13.99
C LEU A 47 -61.33 -9.56 -13.74
N SER A 48 -62.17 -8.73 -14.36
CA SER A 48 -62.18 -7.29 -14.59
C SER A 48 -62.33 -6.39 -13.35
N HIS A 49 -61.86 -5.14 -13.42
CA HIS A 49 -62.70 -3.94 -13.27
C HIS A 49 -61.92 -2.65 -13.63
N PHE A 50 -62.51 -1.84 -14.51
CA PHE A 50 -62.09 -0.49 -14.89
C PHE A 50 -62.37 0.51 -13.77
N SER A 51 -61.44 1.45 -13.52
CA SER A 51 -61.81 2.81 -13.10
C SER A 51 -60.73 3.81 -13.48
N THR A 52 -61.12 4.79 -14.28
CA THR A 52 -60.36 5.93 -14.79
C THR A 52 -60.28 7.05 -13.76
N LEU A 53 -59.07 7.50 -13.40
CA LEU A 53 -58.82 8.87 -12.93
C LEU A 53 -57.46 9.37 -13.46
N THR A 54 -57.46 10.63 -13.87
CA THR A 54 -56.48 11.43 -14.62
C THR A 54 -55.04 11.45 -14.07
N PRO A 55 -54.01 11.66 -14.94
CA PRO A 55 -52.61 11.75 -14.51
C PRO A 55 -52.27 13.15 -14.01
N THR A 56 -51.85 13.26 -12.75
CA THR A 56 -51.16 14.44 -12.24
C THR A 56 -49.67 14.32 -12.58
N VAL A 57 -49.18 15.22 -13.42
CA VAL A 57 -47.76 15.34 -13.78
C VAL A 57 -46.97 15.74 -12.54
N ALA A 58 -46.26 14.77 -11.94
CA ALA A 58 -45.21 15.05 -10.98
C ALA A 58 -43.96 15.52 -11.74
N ALA A 59 -43.45 16.70 -11.38
CA ALA A 59 -42.25 17.28 -11.94
C ALA A 59 -41.04 16.33 -11.80
N PRO A 60 -40.14 16.28 -12.80
CA PRO A 60 -38.96 15.45 -12.72
C PRO A 60 -38.01 16.02 -11.65
N SER A 61 -37.71 15.21 -10.64
CA SER A 61 -36.59 15.40 -9.73
C SER A 61 -35.28 15.58 -10.53
N PRO A 62 -34.37 16.47 -10.08
CA PRO A 62 -33.16 16.78 -10.83
C PRO A 62 -32.29 15.54 -11.02
N PRO A 63 -31.56 15.44 -12.15
CA PRO A 63 -30.74 14.28 -12.45
C PRO A 63 -29.67 14.13 -11.38
N HIS A 64 -29.52 12.90 -10.87
CA HIS A 64 -28.42 12.50 -10.02
C HIS A 64 -27.10 13.01 -10.60
N GLU A 65 -26.51 14.00 -9.92
CA GLU A 65 -25.16 14.45 -10.18
C GLU A 65 -24.23 13.25 -10.06
N GLN A 66 -23.49 13.02 -11.15
CA GLN A 66 -22.40 12.07 -11.21
C GLN A 66 -21.42 12.40 -10.10
N GLY A 67 -21.27 11.47 -9.15
CA GLY A 67 -20.47 11.68 -7.94
C GLY A 67 -19.06 12.19 -8.25
N SER A 68 -18.85 13.48 -8.00
CA SER A 68 -17.52 14.01 -7.73
C SER A 68 -17.06 13.40 -6.42
N LEU A 69 -16.00 12.59 -6.44
CA LEU A 69 -15.31 12.13 -5.24
C LEU A 69 -14.87 13.35 -4.44
N GLN A 70 -15.62 13.71 -3.39
CA GLN A 70 -15.27 14.76 -2.47
C GLN A 70 -14.10 14.25 -1.63
N LEU A 71 -12.87 14.54 -2.06
CA LEU A 71 -11.65 14.22 -1.32
C LEU A 71 -11.68 14.95 0.03
N SER A 72 -12.07 14.26 1.09
CA SER A 72 -11.99 14.78 2.45
C SER A 72 -10.53 14.75 2.94
N LEU A 73 -10.13 15.73 3.75
CA LEU A 73 -8.76 15.80 4.31
C LEU A 73 -8.38 14.51 5.05
N GLU A 74 -9.35 13.80 5.63
CA GLU A 74 -9.16 12.54 6.36
C GLU A 74 -8.62 11.40 5.48
N THR A 75 -8.83 11.48 4.16
CA THR A 75 -8.34 10.50 3.19
C THR A 75 -6.94 10.81 2.67
N LEU A 76 -6.47 12.05 2.88
CA LEU A 76 -5.16 12.50 2.42
C LEU A 76 -4.09 12.23 3.47
N PHE A 77 -2.95 11.75 3.01
CA PHE A 77 -1.72 11.78 3.81
C PHE A 77 -1.09 13.16 3.67
N VAL A 78 -1.10 13.91 4.77
CA VAL A 78 -0.47 15.23 4.88
C VAL A 78 0.88 15.07 5.58
N PRO A 79 2.02 15.31 4.90
CA PRO A 79 3.33 15.21 5.52
C PRO A 79 3.50 16.22 6.67
N PRO A 80 4.39 15.94 7.64
CA PRO A 80 4.65 16.86 8.74
C PRO A 80 4.97 18.28 8.27
N GLU A 81 4.52 19.28 9.04
CA GLU A 81 4.74 20.71 8.78
C GLU A 81 4.21 21.21 7.42
N THR A 82 3.29 20.46 6.80
CA THR A 82 2.57 20.88 5.60
C THR A 82 1.28 21.58 6.01
N VAL A 83 1.14 22.86 5.66
CA VAL A 83 -0.09 23.61 5.89
C VAL A 83 -1.00 23.42 4.69
N VAL A 84 -2.14 22.77 4.91
CA VAL A 84 -3.20 22.60 3.89
C VAL A 84 -4.42 23.38 4.35
N SER A 85 -4.68 24.53 3.74
CA SER A 85 -5.86 25.35 4.05
C SER A 85 -7.16 24.78 3.44
N SER A 86 -7.06 24.05 2.33
CA SER A 86 -8.17 23.30 1.73
C SER A 86 -7.66 22.13 0.85
N PRO A 87 -8.43 21.04 0.67
CA PRO A 87 -8.08 19.96 -0.27
C PRO A 87 -7.80 20.44 -1.69
N LEU A 88 -8.53 21.47 -2.15
CA LEU A 88 -8.41 22.04 -3.49
C LEU A 88 -7.08 22.78 -3.72
N SER A 89 -6.48 23.30 -2.64
CA SER A 89 -5.16 23.94 -2.69
C SER A 89 -3.98 22.97 -2.57
N ALA A 90 -4.23 21.70 -2.19
CA ALA A 90 -3.18 20.74 -1.96
C ALA A 90 -2.59 20.22 -3.28
N ARG A 91 -1.26 20.30 -3.42
CA ARG A 91 -0.55 19.65 -4.52
C ARG A 91 -0.43 18.17 -4.20
N ILE A 92 -1.28 17.33 -4.78
CA ILE A 92 -1.30 15.87 -4.51
C ILE A 92 -0.48 15.13 -5.58
N LEU A 93 0.31 14.15 -5.16
CA LEU A 93 1.02 13.25 -6.07
C LEU A 93 0.02 12.43 -6.91
N LYS A 94 0.23 12.35 -8.21
CA LYS A 94 -0.70 11.68 -9.13
C LYS A 94 -0.84 10.19 -8.79
N GLY A 95 -2.08 9.70 -8.72
CA GLY A 95 -2.35 8.29 -8.40
C GLY A 95 -1.96 7.89 -6.98
N SER A 96 -2.11 8.82 -6.03
CA SER A 96 -1.80 8.66 -4.60
C SER A 96 -2.80 9.46 -3.75
N ASN A 97 -2.70 9.34 -2.42
CA ASN A 97 -3.31 10.29 -1.48
C ASN A 97 -2.29 11.24 -0.82
N ILE A 98 -1.08 11.37 -1.38
CA ILE A 98 0.04 12.03 -0.72
C ILE A 98 0.12 13.49 -1.14
N VAL A 99 0.05 14.39 -0.16
CA VAL A 99 0.29 15.81 -0.37
C VAL A 99 1.79 16.08 -0.50
N LEU A 100 2.16 16.96 -1.41
CA LEU A 100 3.49 17.54 -1.53
C LEU A 100 3.63 18.69 -0.54
N GLY A 101 4.43 18.45 0.49
CA GLY A 101 4.89 19.45 1.44
C GLY A 101 6.18 20.13 1.01
N LYS A 102 6.66 21.04 1.86
CA LYS A 102 7.88 21.82 1.64
C LYS A 102 9.16 20.99 1.52
N TYR A 103 9.15 19.76 2.04
CA TYR A 103 10.32 18.87 2.04
C TYR A 103 10.48 18.04 0.76
N ALA A 104 9.50 18.02 -0.14
CA ALA A 104 9.58 17.26 -1.38
C ALA A 104 10.83 17.63 -2.22
N GLY A 105 11.24 18.90 -2.18
CA GLY A 105 12.35 19.40 -2.97
C GLY A 105 12.13 19.20 -4.47
N ASP A 106 13.22 19.23 -5.25
CA ASP A 106 13.21 18.85 -6.65
C ASP A 106 13.24 17.33 -6.82
N ARG A 107 12.94 16.86 -8.03
CA ARG A 107 12.93 15.43 -8.37
C ARG A 107 14.25 14.77 -7.99
N VAL A 108 14.19 13.67 -7.22
CA VAL A 108 15.36 12.83 -6.97
C VAL A 108 15.69 12.08 -8.25
N GLU A 109 16.73 12.53 -8.94
CA GLU A 109 17.32 11.77 -10.03
C GLU A 109 18.21 10.67 -9.48
N VAL A 110 17.97 9.42 -9.91
CA VAL A 110 18.87 8.31 -9.59
C VAL A 110 19.98 8.28 -10.63
N VAL A 111 21.17 8.72 -10.24
CA VAL A 111 22.39 8.76 -11.06
C VAL A 111 23.16 7.45 -10.88
N ASN A 112 23.41 7.07 -9.62
CA ASN A 112 24.16 5.86 -9.25
C ASN A 112 23.34 4.96 -8.31
N ALA A 113 23.51 3.64 -8.42
CA ALA A 113 22.72 2.65 -7.68
C ALA A 113 23.46 1.32 -7.54
N ASP A 114 24.23 1.15 -6.48
CA ASP A 114 25.21 0.06 -6.37
C ASP A 114 24.82 -0.95 -5.31
N PHE A 115 24.96 -2.24 -5.62
CA PHE A 115 24.76 -3.29 -4.63
C PHE A 115 25.92 -3.28 -3.64
N VAL A 116 25.60 -3.18 -2.35
CA VAL A 116 26.61 -3.10 -1.28
C VAL A 116 26.79 -4.45 -0.61
N LYS A 117 25.72 -5.03 -0.06
CA LYS A 117 25.80 -6.28 0.71
C LYS A 117 24.44 -6.97 0.85
N SER A 118 24.49 -8.29 1.03
CA SER A 118 23.38 -9.12 1.52
C SER A 118 23.66 -9.55 2.96
N SER A 119 22.72 -9.29 3.86
CA SER A 119 22.85 -9.59 5.29
C SER A 119 21.74 -10.54 5.75
N VAL A 120 22.08 -11.50 6.60
CA VAL A 120 21.12 -12.45 7.20
C VAL A 120 20.61 -11.98 8.57
N LYS A 121 21.37 -11.09 9.23
CA LYS A 121 21.02 -10.47 10.51
C LYS A 121 21.06 -8.95 10.40
N THR A 122 20.29 -8.27 11.25
CA THR A 122 20.25 -6.80 11.33
C THR A 122 21.62 -6.24 11.69
N GLU A 123 22.37 -6.88 12.58
CA GLU A 123 23.72 -6.43 12.99
C GLU A 123 24.73 -6.41 11.82
N ASP A 124 24.54 -7.26 10.82
CA ASP A 124 25.45 -7.37 9.66
C ASP A 124 25.17 -6.31 8.58
N CYS A 125 24.11 -5.51 8.73
CA CYS A 125 23.72 -4.48 7.78
C CYS A 125 24.69 -3.28 7.85
N PRO A 126 24.86 -2.50 6.76
CA PRO A 126 25.70 -1.31 6.76
C PRO A 126 25.39 -0.38 7.96
N SER A 127 26.37 0.25 8.58
CA SER A 127 26.16 1.06 9.79
C SER A 127 26.67 2.50 9.64
N ASP A 128 26.74 2.99 8.40
CA ASP A 128 27.23 4.33 8.06
C ASP A 128 26.23 5.47 8.36
N GLY A 129 25.06 5.15 8.94
CA GLY A 129 24.07 6.12 9.39
C GLY A 129 23.18 6.68 8.28
N ALA A 130 23.30 6.22 7.04
CA ALA A 130 22.53 6.77 5.94
C ALA A 130 21.05 6.36 5.96
N PRO A 131 20.13 7.22 5.49
CA PRO A 131 18.69 6.93 5.49
C PRO A 131 18.32 5.70 4.64
N GLU A 132 17.35 4.91 5.09
CA GLU A 132 16.96 3.65 4.45
C GLU A 132 15.47 3.59 4.11
N PHE A 133 15.17 3.12 2.90
CA PHE A 133 13.83 2.80 2.45
C PHE A 133 13.71 1.31 2.17
N ALA A 134 12.91 0.63 2.97
CA ALA A 134 12.75 -0.81 2.93
C ALA A 134 11.62 -1.23 1.98
N LEU A 135 11.90 -2.06 0.99
CA LEU A 135 10.88 -2.69 0.15
C LEU A 135 10.53 -4.07 0.71
N VAL A 136 9.25 -4.30 0.98
CA VAL A 136 8.72 -5.60 1.41
C VAL A 136 7.37 -5.85 0.77
N GLY A 137 6.98 -7.11 0.62
CA GLY A 137 5.69 -7.47 0.06
C GLY A 137 5.63 -8.97 -0.20
N ARG A 138 4.44 -9.49 -0.55
CA ARG A 138 4.31 -10.91 -0.86
C ARG A 138 5.24 -11.32 -2.00
N SER A 139 5.72 -12.56 -1.95
CA SER A 139 6.36 -13.21 -3.10
C SER A 139 5.62 -12.95 -4.43
N ASN A 140 6.36 -12.58 -5.48
CA ASN A 140 5.86 -12.21 -6.81
C ASN A 140 4.93 -10.97 -6.87
N VAL A 141 4.89 -10.13 -5.83
CA VAL A 141 4.14 -8.85 -5.88
C VAL A 141 4.72 -7.87 -6.91
N GLY A 142 6.01 -7.95 -7.21
CA GLY A 142 6.68 -7.03 -8.14
C GLY A 142 7.82 -6.22 -7.52
N LYS A 143 8.26 -6.55 -6.31
CA LYS A 143 9.33 -5.88 -5.56
C LYS A 143 10.61 -5.62 -6.35
N SER A 144 11.25 -6.66 -6.87
CA SER A 144 12.48 -6.49 -7.66
C SER A 144 12.24 -5.74 -8.97
N SER A 145 11.05 -5.85 -9.57
CA SER A 145 10.69 -5.07 -10.77
C SER A 145 10.52 -3.59 -10.46
N LEU A 146 9.90 -3.26 -9.33
CA LEU A 146 9.78 -1.88 -8.86
C LEU A 146 11.16 -1.31 -8.53
N LEU A 147 11.99 -2.05 -7.79
CA LEU A 147 13.37 -1.66 -7.48
C LEU A 147 14.14 -1.27 -8.75
N ASN A 148 14.17 -2.19 -9.74
CA ASN A 148 14.84 -1.96 -11.01
C ASN A 148 14.24 -0.77 -11.80
N SER A 149 12.93 -0.55 -11.71
CA SER A 149 12.26 0.61 -12.32
C SER A 149 12.68 1.92 -11.65
N LEU A 150 12.70 1.99 -10.32
CA LEU A 150 13.12 3.18 -9.56
C LEU A 150 14.54 3.61 -9.96
N VAL A 151 15.48 2.66 -9.97
CA VAL A 151 16.90 2.93 -10.28
C VAL A 151 17.24 2.94 -11.76
N ARG A 152 16.26 2.72 -12.66
CA ARG A 152 16.46 2.60 -14.13
C ARG A 152 17.53 1.58 -14.55
N ARG A 153 17.78 0.53 -13.76
CA ARG A 153 18.73 -0.55 -14.08
C ARG A 153 17.97 -1.87 -14.22
N LYS A 154 18.08 -2.53 -15.37
CA LYS A 154 17.29 -3.75 -15.70
C LYS A 154 17.65 -5.00 -14.89
N LYS A 155 18.81 -5.03 -14.22
CA LYS A 155 19.36 -6.25 -13.58
C LYS A 155 20.05 -5.99 -12.24
N LEU A 156 19.80 -4.85 -11.59
CA LEU A 156 20.41 -4.58 -10.29
C LEU A 156 19.87 -5.54 -9.22
N ALA A 157 18.54 -5.69 -9.17
CA ALA A 157 17.89 -6.77 -8.43
C ALA A 157 17.49 -7.91 -9.36
N LEU A 158 17.74 -9.14 -8.94
CA LEU A 158 17.36 -10.34 -9.69
C LEU A 158 15.83 -10.52 -9.71
N THR A 159 15.21 -10.33 -10.87
CA THR A 159 13.77 -10.60 -11.08
C THR A 159 13.55 -12.06 -11.46
N SER A 160 12.86 -12.85 -10.62
CA SER A 160 12.45 -14.22 -10.97
C SER A 160 10.95 -14.39 -10.84
N LYS A 161 10.36 -15.27 -11.67
CA LYS A 161 8.97 -15.74 -11.51
C LYS A 161 8.86 -16.80 -10.40
N LYS A 162 9.97 -17.48 -10.08
CA LYS A 162 10.03 -18.47 -8.99
C LYS A 162 10.12 -17.72 -7.65
N PRO A 163 9.16 -17.88 -6.74
CA PRO A 163 9.20 -17.16 -5.47
C PRO A 163 10.23 -17.74 -4.49
N GLY A 164 10.63 -16.99 -3.46
CA GLY A 164 11.59 -17.42 -2.43
C GLY A 164 13.08 -17.19 -2.73
N LYS A 165 13.43 -16.40 -3.75
CA LYS A 165 14.83 -16.10 -4.12
C LYS A 165 15.54 -15.14 -3.16
N THR A 166 14.86 -14.10 -2.69
CA THR A 166 15.42 -13.15 -1.70
C THR A 166 15.29 -13.77 -0.31
N GLN A 167 16.41 -14.23 0.25
CA GLN A 167 16.48 -14.84 1.59
C GLN A 167 17.28 -13.97 2.58
N CYS A 168 17.87 -12.89 2.08
CA CYS A 168 18.70 -11.95 2.84
C CYS A 168 18.14 -10.53 2.67
N ILE A 169 18.57 -9.62 3.54
CA ILE A 169 18.37 -8.18 3.43
C ILE A 169 19.43 -7.63 2.47
N ASN A 170 19.02 -7.17 1.28
CA ASN A 170 19.96 -6.64 0.29
C ASN A 170 19.97 -5.11 0.32
N HIS A 171 21.14 -4.50 0.48
CA HIS A 171 21.31 -3.05 0.50
C HIS A 171 21.84 -2.56 -0.85
N PHE A 172 21.13 -1.59 -1.44
CA PHE A 172 21.54 -0.89 -2.64
C PHE A 172 21.77 0.58 -2.31
N ARG A 173 23.02 1.06 -2.45
CA ARG A 173 23.38 2.45 -2.20
C ARG A 173 22.99 3.30 -3.38
N ILE A 174 22.17 4.32 -3.16
CA ILE A 174 21.68 5.21 -4.21
C ILE A 174 22.33 6.58 -4.05
N ASN A 175 22.92 7.09 -5.15
CA ASN A 175 23.63 8.37 -5.21
C ASN A 175 24.55 8.60 -4.01
N GLU A 176 25.21 7.54 -3.53
CA GLU A 176 26.12 7.57 -2.36
C GLU A 176 25.52 8.19 -1.09
N SER A 177 24.19 8.33 -0.98
CA SER A 177 23.56 9.15 0.08
C SER A 177 22.47 8.44 0.87
N TRP A 178 21.84 7.40 0.34
CA TRP A 178 20.79 6.65 1.02
C TRP A 178 20.68 5.22 0.49
N TYR A 179 19.96 4.35 1.19
CA TYR A 179 19.76 2.96 0.79
C TYR A 179 18.34 2.66 0.36
N LEU A 180 18.24 1.90 -0.73
CA LEU A 180 17.07 1.10 -1.03
C LEU A 180 17.35 -0.32 -0.54
N VAL A 181 16.48 -0.84 0.34
CA VAL A 181 16.70 -2.12 1.02
C VAL A 181 15.67 -3.14 0.56
N ASP A 182 16.12 -4.23 -0.07
CA ASP A 182 15.25 -5.30 -0.55
C ASP A 182 15.15 -6.41 0.50
N LEU A 183 14.00 -6.51 1.17
CA LEU A 183 13.75 -7.57 2.16
C LEU A 183 13.13 -8.82 1.53
N PRO A 184 13.26 -10.00 2.16
CA PRO A 184 12.54 -11.20 1.76
C PRO A 184 11.03 -10.96 1.69
N GLY A 185 10.40 -11.56 0.68
CA GLY A 185 8.94 -11.48 0.56
C GLY A 185 8.24 -12.46 1.49
N TYR A 186 7.15 -12.04 2.13
CA TYR A 186 6.33 -12.91 2.97
C TYR A 186 5.38 -13.80 2.14
N GLY A 187 4.73 -14.76 2.80
CA GLY A 187 3.66 -15.58 2.21
C GLY A 187 4.13 -16.64 1.20
N TYR A 188 5.42 -16.96 1.15
CA TYR A 188 5.92 -18.02 0.27
C TYR A 188 5.64 -19.41 0.86
N ALA A 189 4.51 -20.00 0.48
CA ALA A 189 4.03 -21.27 1.03
C ALA A 189 4.95 -22.48 0.78
N ALA A 190 5.82 -22.42 -0.24
CA ALA A 190 6.71 -23.53 -0.60
C ALA A 190 8.04 -23.54 0.18
N ALA A 191 8.34 -22.53 1.00
CA ALA A 191 9.44 -22.62 1.95
C ALA A 191 9.03 -23.45 3.19
N PRO A 192 9.96 -24.22 3.79
CA PRO A 192 9.74 -24.88 5.07
C PRO A 192 9.22 -23.91 6.12
N HIS A 193 8.43 -24.41 7.07
CA HIS A 193 7.84 -23.58 8.13
C HIS A 193 8.90 -22.82 8.95
N GLU A 194 10.02 -23.49 9.27
CA GLU A 194 11.16 -22.92 10.00
C GLU A 194 11.74 -21.72 9.25
N VAL A 195 12.07 -21.89 7.97
CA VAL A 195 12.60 -20.83 7.11
C VAL A 195 11.64 -19.63 7.02
N ARG A 196 10.33 -19.88 6.91
CA ARG A 196 9.32 -18.80 6.92
C ARG A 196 9.28 -18.06 8.26
N THR A 197 9.42 -18.78 9.36
CA THR A 197 9.41 -18.23 10.72
C THR A 197 10.65 -17.37 10.94
N ASP A 198 11.81 -17.84 10.48
CA ASP A 198 13.07 -17.11 10.55
C ASP A 198 13.05 -15.83 9.73
N TRP A 199 12.54 -15.88 8.48
CA TRP A 199 12.38 -14.68 7.64
C TRP A 199 11.48 -13.64 8.30
N ALA A 200 10.35 -14.09 8.86
CA ALA A 200 9.44 -13.22 9.57
C ALA A 200 10.12 -12.62 10.82
N LYS A 201 10.92 -13.40 11.55
CA LYS A 201 11.62 -12.96 12.75
C LYS A 201 12.65 -11.89 12.43
N PHE A 202 13.59 -12.13 11.50
CA PHE A 202 14.64 -11.14 11.24
C PHE A 202 14.11 -9.91 10.49
N THR A 203 13.09 -10.04 9.64
CA THR A 203 12.49 -8.90 8.95
C THR A 203 11.82 -7.96 9.96
N LYS A 204 11.10 -8.52 10.94
CA LYS A 204 10.51 -7.75 12.04
C LYS A 204 11.57 -7.13 12.95
N ASP A 205 12.62 -7.89 13.26
CA ASP A 205 13.77 -7.39 14.02
C ASP A 205 14.42 -6.18 13.34
N TYR A 206 14.66 -6.26 12.03
CA TYR A 206 15.17 -5.15 11.24
C TYR A 206 14.23 -3.93 11.34
N PHE A 207 12.91 -4.10 11.18
CA PHE A 207 12.00 -2.96 11.29
C PHE A 207 11.98 -2.29 12.67
N ILE A 208 12.09 -3.08 13.74
CA ILE A 208 12.04 -2.57 15.12
C ILE A 208 13.37 -1.90 15.51
N ASN A 209 14.49 -2.48 15.09
CA ASN A 209 15.82 -2.15 15.61
C ASN A 209 16.67 -1.31 14.66
N ARG A 210 16.17 -0.92 13.47
CA ARG A 210 16.92 -0.13 12.50
C ARG A 210 16.66 1.38 12.63
N PRO A 211 17.53 2.17 13.29
CA PRO A 211 17.28 3.60 13.52
C PRO A 211 17.34 4.44 12.24
N THR A 212 18.04 3.97 11.21
CA THR A 212 18.16 4.61 9.90
C THR A 212 16.97 4.35 8.98
N LEU A 213 16.02 3.51 9.38
CA LEU A 213 14.84 3.20 8.59
C LEU A 213 13.88 4.40 8.55
N VAL A 214 13.77 5.04 7.38
CA VAL A 214 12.90 6.19 7.15
C VAL A 214 11.46 5.72 6.92
N SER A 215 11.26 4.72 6.07
CA SER A 215 9.94 4.17 5.78
C SER A 215 10.03 2.78 5.15
N VAL A 216 9.06 1.94 5.48
CA VAL A 216 8.78 0.67 4.82
C VAL A 216 7.80 0.90 3.68
N PHE A 217 8.18 0.53 2.47
CA PHE A 217 7.28 0.48 1.32
C PHE A 217 6.70 -0.93 1.22
N LEU A 218 5.46 -1.06 1.69
CA LEU A 218 4.72 -2.31 1.67
C LEU A 218 4.02 -2.46 0.33
N LEU A 219 4.51 -3.38 -0.50
CA LEU A 219 3.99 -3.62 -1.83
C LEU A 219 2.78 -4.53 -1.81
N ILE A 220 1.73 -4.11 -2.53
CA ILE A 220 0.45 -4.80 -2.69
C ILE A 220 0.18 -5.02 -4.18
N ASP A 221 -0.32 -6.18 -4.59
CA ASP A 221 -0.66 -6.45 -6.00
C ASP A 221 -2.07 -5.92 -6.29
N ALA A 222 -2.18 -4.81 -7.04
CA ALA A 222 -3.47 -4.21 -7.35
C ALA A 222 -4.28 -4.99 -8.40
N SER A 223 -3.69 -5.98 -9.06
CA SER A 223 -4.37 -6.77 -10.11
C SER A 223 -5.26 -7.90 -9.56
N ILE A 224 -5.31 -8.04 -8.24
CA ILE A 224 -6.08 -9.04 -7.51
C ILE A 224 -6.76 -8.42 -6.28
N PRO A 225 -7.84 -9.04 -5.76
CA PRO A 225 -8.44 -8.61 -4.50
C PRO A 225 -7.44 -8.67 -3.35
N ALA A 226 -7.64 -7.79 -2.36
CA ALA A 226 -6.87 -7.75 -1.12
C ALA A 226 -6.76 -9.14 -0.48
N LYS A 227 -5.59 -9.43 0.09
CA LYS A 227 -5.31 -10.73 0.70
C LYS A 227 -5.08 -10.53 2.18
N LYS A 228 -5.62 -11.44 2.99
CA LYS A 228 -5.55 -11.39 4.44
C LYS A 228 -4.12 -11.16 4.97
N ILE A 229 -3.14 -11.88 4.41
CA ILE A 229 -1.74 -11.73 4.80
C ILE A 229 -1.18 -10.31 4.55
N ASP A 230 -1.64 -9.62 3.51
CA ASP A 230 -1.20 -8.26 3.20
C ASP A 230 -1.81 -7.26 4.21
N LEU A 231 -3.08 -7.44 4.58
CA LEU A 231 -3.78 -6.65 5.60
C LEU A 231 -3.17 -6.84 6.99
N GLU A 232 -2.88 -8.09 7.37
CA GLU A 232 -2.22 -8.43 8.63
C GLU A 232 -0.82 -7.81 8.72
N TYR A 233 -0.09 -7.78 7.61
CA TYR A 233 1.24 -7.16 7.57
C TYR A 233 1.17 -5.64 7.73
N ALA A 234 0.24 -4.99 7.02
CA ALA A 234 -0.01 -3.55 7.17
C ALA A 234 -0.43 -3.20 8.61
N SER A 235 -1.34 -3.98 9.19
CA SER A 235 -1.79 -3.82 10.58
C SER A 235 -0.63 -3.99 11.57
N TRP A 236 0.24 -5.00 11.37
CA TRP A 236 1.40 -5.20 12.23
C TRP A 236 2.38 -4.02 12.17
N LEU A 237 2.68 -3.49 10.97
CA LEU A 237 3.52 -2.30 10.83
C LEU A 237 2.92 -1.09 11.57
N GLY A 238 1.61 -0.85 11.41
CA GLY A 238 0.88 0.21 12.09
C GLY A 238 0.91 0.08 13.61
N GLN A 239 0.60 -1.11 14.14
CA GLN A 239 0.60 -1.39 15.58
C GLN A 239 1.97 -1.20 16.23
N ASN A 240 3.05 -1.48 15.49
CA ASN A 240 4.43 -1.29 15.96
C ASN A 240 4.99 0.10 15.64
N GLN A 241 4.15 1.03 15.15
CA GLN A 241 4.53 2.41 14.81
C GLN A 241 5.70 2.47 13.81
N ILE A 242 5.78 1.48 12.91
CA ILE A 242 6.80 1.46 11.87
C ILE A 242 6.31 2.37 10.73
N PRO A 243 7.06 3.42 10.35
CA PRO A 243 6.66 4.30 9.26
C PRO A 243 6.50 3.50 7.97
N MET A 244 5.37 3.66 7.29
CA MET A 244 5.10 2.88 6.08
C MET A 244 4.39 3.69 4.99
N THR A 245 4.60 3.27 3.75
CA THR A 245 3.87 3.71 2.56
C THR A 245 3.37 2.47 1.80
N LEU A 246 2.09 2.42 1.47
CA LEU A 246 1.52 1.36 0.66
C LEU A 246 1.84 1.59 -0.81
N VAL A 247 2.45 0.62 -1.47
CA VAL A 247 2.76 0.70 -2.89
C VAL A 247 1.94 -0.32 -3.66
N PHE A 248 0.90 0.16 -4.33
CA PHE A 248 0.05 -0.67 -5.18
C PHE A 248 0.74 -0.90 -6.52
N THR A 249 1.07 -2.14 -6.81
CA THR A 249 1.86 -2.57 -7.98
C THR A 249 0.97 -3.17 -9.06
N LYS A 250 1.50 -3.26 -10.30
CA LYS A 250 0.85 -3.87 -11.47
C LYS A 250 -0.47 -3.21 -11.85
N CYS A 251 -0.56 -1.89 -11.67
CA CYS A 251 -1.75 -1.11 -12.05
C CYS A 251 -2.02 -1.11 -13.57
N ASP A 252 -1.08 -1.58 -14.40
CA ASP A 252 -1.29 -1.86 -15.83
C ASP A 252 -2.17 -3.10 -16.10
N LYS A 253 -2.26 -4.03 -15.14
CA LYS A 253 -2.93 -5.31 -15.34
C LYS A 253 -4.44 -5.19 -15.16
N ARG A 254 -5.13 -4.98 -16.27
CA ARG A 254 -6.60 -5.07 -16.33
C ARG A 254 -7.03 -6.50 -16.69
N LYS A 255 -7.74 -7.16 -15.76
CA LYS A 255 -8.48 -8.39 -16.10
C LYS A 255 -9.71 -8.02 -16.94
N LYS A 256 -10.00 -8.81 -17.97
CA LYS A 256 -11.23 -8.62 -18.76
C LYS A 256 -12.45 -8.82 -17.84
N LYS A 257 -13.45 -7.92 -17.93
CA LYS A 257 -14.67 -7.95 -17.09
C LYS A 257 -15.41 -9.30 -17.14
N LYS A 258 -15.31 -10.01 -18.28
CA LYS A 258 -15.84 -11.39 -18.47
C LYS A 258 -15.30 -12.42 -17.47
N ASN A 259 -14.11 -12.18 -16.90
CA ASN A 259 -13.47 -13.07 -15.94
C ASN A 259 -13.72 -12.64 -14.47
N GLY A 260 -14.64 -11.70 -14.23
CA GLY A 260 -15.00 -11.23 -12.88
C GLY A 260 -13.89 -10.46 -12.15
N GLY A 261 -12.85 -10.01 -12.86
CA GLY A 261 -11.76 -9.25 -12.26
C GLY A 261 -12.09 -7.77 -12.14
N LYS A 262 -11.97 -7.22 -10.93
CA LYS A 262 -11.98 -5.78 -10.66
C LYS A 262 -10.80 -5.07 -11.31
N ARG A 263 -10.96 -3.79 -11.63
CA ARG A 263 -9.88 -2.91 -12.07
C ARG A 263 -8.91 -2.66 -10.90
N PRO A 264 -7.63 -2.34 -11.18
CA PRO A 264 -6.68 -2.01 -10.13
C PRO A 264 -7.15 -0.91 -9.19
N GLU A 265 -7.79 0.14 -9.71
CA GLU A 265 -8.34 1.25 -8.92
C GLU A 265 -9.40 0.75 -7.92
N GLU A 266 -10.25 -0.19 -8.32
CA GLU A 266 -11.30 -0.76 -7.46
C GLU A 266 -10.69 -1.65 -6.36
N ASN A 267 -9.66 -2.45 -6.67
CA ASN A 267 -8.97 -3.25 -5.65
C ASN A 267 -8.19 -2.38 -4.66
N VAL A 268 -7.63 -1.26 -5.13
CA VAL A 268 -6.96 -0.27 -4.28
C VAL A 268 -7.95 0.33 -3.29
N HIS A 269 -9.10 0.77 -3.78
CA HIS A 269 -10.19 1.30 -2.94
C HIS A 269 -10.66 0.26 -1.91
N ASP A 270 -10.94 -0.99 -2.35
CA ASP A 270 -11.32 -2.06 -1.42
C ASP A 270 -10.27 -2.29 -0.33
N PHE A 271 -8.97 -2.27 -0.69
CA PHE A 271 -7.89 -2.44 0.29
C PHE A 271 -7.89 -1.30 1.31
N GLN A 272 -8.10 -0.05 0.86
CA GLN A 272 -8.17 1.13 1.73
C GLN A 272 -9.34 1.04 2.71
N GLU A 273 -10.53 0.65 2.24
CA GLU A 273 -11.69 0.44 3.13
C GLU A 273 -11.39 -0.62 4.18
N LEU A 274 -10.77 -1.73 3.80
CA LEU A 274 -10.46 -2.83 4.70
C LEU A 274 -9.45 -2.48 5.79
N ILE A 275 -8.57 -1.51 5.54
CA ILE A 275 -7.56 -1.10 6.52
C ILE A 275 -7.93 0.15 7.31
N ARG A 276 -8.95 0.90 6.88
CA ARG A 276 -9.30 2.22 7.44
C ARG A 276 -9.42 2.16 8.96
N ASP A 277 -10.09 1.16 9.50
CA ASP A 277 -10.33 1.02 10.94
C ASP A 277 -9.06 0.71 11.75
N PHE A 278 -7.95 0.34 11.11
CA PHE A 278 -6.66 0.12 11.78
C PHE A 278 -5.81 1.39 11.90
N PHE A 279 -6.18 2.48 11.23
CA PHE A 279 -5.39 3.71 11.17
C PHE A 279 -6.23 4.94 11.51
N GLN A 280 -5.74 5.82 12.39
CA GLN A 280 -6.41 7.10 12.68
C GLN A 280 -6.38 8.04 11.47
N THR A 281 -5.27 8.03 10.73
CA THR A 281 -5.08 8.78 9.49
C THR A 281 -4.79 7.81 8.36
N ALA A 282 -5.35 8.07 7.18
CA ALA A 282 -5.08 7.22 6.01
C ALA A 282 -3.56 7.07 5.78
N PRO A 283 -3.03 5.83 5.73
CA PRO A 283 -1.62 5.65 5.43
C PRO A 283 -1.32 6.18 4.02
N PRO A 284 -0.11 6.70 3.76
CA PRO A 284 0.26 7.15 2.44
C PRO A 284 0.24 5.96 1.48
N TRP A 285 -0.32 6.14 0.29
CA TRP A 285 -0.34 5.12 -0.74
C TRP A 285 -0.07 5.67 -2.12
N ILE A 286 0.55 4.87 -3.00
CA ILE A 286 0.87 5.23 -4.38
C ILE A 286 0.57 4.05 -5.32
N MET A 287 -0.10 4.32 -6.45
CA MET A 287 -0.30 3.38 -7.55
C MET A 287 0.87 3.35 -8.52
N THR A 288 1.32 2.16 -8.91
CA THR A 288 2.53 1.95 -9.71
C THR A 288 2.39 0.86 -10.76
N SER A 289 3.19 1.02 -11.82
CA SER A 289 3.47 -0.06 -12.77
C SER A 289 4.91 0.02 -13.23
N SER A 290 5.68 -1.04 -12.99
CA SER A 290 7.04 -1.18 -13.53
C SER A 290 7.08 -1.39 -15.04
N VAL A 291 5.93 -1.64 -15.69
CA VAL A 291 5.81 -1.81 -17.14
C VAL A 291 5.63 -0.46 -17.83
N THR A 292 4.73 0.38 -17.29
CA THR A 292 4.42 1.71 -17.87
C THR A 292 5.19 2.85 -17.22
N ASN A 293 5.98 2.57 -16.17
CA ASN A 293 6.63 3.54 -15.30
C ASN A 293 5.67 4.48 -14.54
N GLN A 294 4.38 4.15 -14.49
CA GLN A 294 3.41 4.86 -13.64
C GLN A 294 3.88 4.86 -12.18
N GLY A 295 3.78 6.01 -11.51
CA GLY A 295 4.05 6.15 -10.06
C GLY A 295 5.53 6.21 -9.70
N ARG A 296 6.44 6.07 -10.68
CA ARG A 296 7.88 6.04 -10.43
C ARG A 296 8.40 7.37 -9.90
N ASP A 297 8.08 8.46 -10.60
CA ASP A 297 8.56 9.79 -10.23
C ASP A 297 7.85 10.28 -8.96
N GLU A 298 6.59 9.90 -8.77
CA GLU A 298 5.82 10.15 -7.55
C GLU A 298 6.43 9.44 -6.34
N ILE A 299 6.86 8.17 -6.47
CA ILE A 299 7.61 7.48 -5.42
C ILE A 299 8.91 8.23 -5.10
N LEU A 300 9.70 8.58 -6.10
CA LEU A 300 10.99 9.25 -5.88
C LEU A 300 10.80 10.62 -5.19
N LEU A 301 9.74 11.35 -5.53
CA LEU A 301 9.43 12.62 -4.90
C LEU A 301 8.93 12.44 -3.46
N HIS A 302 8.13 11.41 -3.18
CA HIS A 302 7.73 11.06 -1.81
C HIS A 302 8.92 10.59 -0.97
N MET A 303 9.83 9.79 -1.53
CA MET A 303 11.08 9.40 -0.86
C MET A 303 11.94 10.63 -0.54
N SER A 304 12.08 11.57 -1.48
CA SER A 304 12.76 12.85 -1.25
C SER A 304 12.18 13.58 -0.05
N GLN A 305 10.85 13.71 -0.02
CA GLN A 305 10.12 14.37 1.06
C GLN A 305 10.40 13.74 2.42
N LEU A 306 10.25 12.43 2.53
CA LEU A 306 10.47 11.70 3.77
C LEU A 306 11.93 11.77 4.21
N ARG A 307 12.87 11.62 3.27
CA ARG A 307 14.32 11.69 3.54
C ARG A 307 14.72 13.08 4.01
N ASN A 308 14.29 14.14 3.34
CA ASN A 308 14.67 15.51 3.68
C ASN A 308 14.08 15.92 5.03
N TYR A 309 12.89 15.45 5.37
CA TYR A 309 12.33 15.60 6.72
C TYR A 309 13.18 14.83 7.74
N TRP A 310 13.49 13.55 7.49
CA TRP A 310 14.32 12.73 8.38
C TRP A 310 15.72 13.30 8.59
N LEU A 311 16.36 13.89 7.56
CA LEU A 311 17.69 14.50 7.69
C LEU A 311 17.69 15.78 8.52
N LYS A 312 16.53 16.43 8.67
CA LYS A 312 16.40 17.68 9.41
C LYS A 312 16.13 17.45 10.91
N HIS A 313 15.58 16.30 11.30
CA HIS A 313 15.02 16.04 12.62
C HIS A 313 15.60 14.78 13.27
#